data_AF-A0A956TG77-F1
#
_entry.id   AF-A0A956TG77-F1
#
_cell.length_a   1.000
_cell.length_b   1.000
_cell.length_c   1.000
_cell.angle_alpha   90.00
_cell.angle_beta   90.00
_cell.angle_gamma   90.00
#
_symmetry.space_group_name_H-M   'P 1'
#
loop_
_entity.id
_entity.type
_entity.pdbx_description
1 polymer ?
#
loop_
_entity_poly.entity_id
_entity_poly.type
_entity_poly.pdbx_seq_one_letter_code
_entity_poly.pdbx_strand_id
1 'polypeptide(L)' 'LESRLDAIMAECGLEPIRPARGDSFQTVLHNAVRVVRGSERDNRDTIELCLSPGFRWKGNLLKKAEVTVFL' A
#
# COMPACT_ATOMS: atom_id res chain seq x y z
N LEU A 1 -14.54 -14.42 8.78
CA LEU A 1 -14.44 -13.16 9.55
C LEU A 1 -13.92 -12.04 8.69
N GLU A 2 -12.79 -12.23 7.99
CA GLU A 2 -12.22 -11.26 7.04
C GLU A 2 -13.20 -10.82 5.96
N SER A 3 -13.94 -11.75 5.35
CA SER A 3 -14.97 -11.44 4.34
C SER A 3 -16.11 -10.54 4.84
N ARG A 4 -16.39 -10.55 6.15
CA ARG A 4 -17.44 -9.72 6.77
C ARG A 4 -16.95 -8.30 7.05
N LEU A 5 -15.68 -8.16 7.43
CA LEU A 5 -15.06 -6.86 7.66
C LEU A 5 -14.89 -6.10 6.35
N ASP A 6 -14.40 -6.77 5.30
CA ASP A 6 -14.24 -6.16 3.97
C ASP A 6 -15.61 -5.69 3.41
N ALA A 7 -16.68 -6.46 3.64
CA ALA A 7 -18.04 -6.05 3.24
C ALA A 7 -18.52 -4.78 3.98
N ILE A 8 -18.34 -4.72 5.31
CA ILE A 8 -18.71 -3.53 6.10
C ILE A 8 -17.90 -2.31 5.67
N MET A 9 -16.61 -2.49 5.41
CA MET A 9 -15.75 -1.40 4.93
C MET A 9 -16.23 -0.87 3.58
N ALA A 10 -16.57 -1.76 2.65
CA ALA A 10 -17.11 -1.39 1.35
C ALA A 10 -18.46 -0.65 1.48
N GLU A 11 -19.39 -1.13 2.32
CA GLU A 11 -20.67 -0.45 2.61
C GLU A 11 -20.46 0.97 3.18
N CYS A 12 -19.41 1.17 3.96
CA CYS A 12 -19.05 2.47 4.52
C CYS A 12 -18.26 3.38 3.54
N GLY A 13 -17.96 2.89 2.33
CA GLY A 13 -17.16 3.59 1.32
C GLY A 13 -15.67 3.70 1.69
N LEU A 14 -15.16 2.78 2.51
CA LEU A 14 -13.76 2.68 2.88
C LEU A 14 -13.02 1.75 1.91
N GLU A 15 -12.07 2.32 1.18
CA GLU A 15 -11.33 1.65 0.11
C GLU A 15 -9.89 1.35 0.57
N PRO A 16 -9.48 0.07 0.66
CA PRO A 16 -8.12 -0.26 1.05
C PRO A 16 -7.12 -0.01 -0.09
N ILE A 17 -5.94 0.51 0.25
CA ILE A 17 -4.77 0.62 -0.63
C ILE A 17 -3.81 -0.51 -0.24
N ARG A 18 -3.77 -1.57 -1.05
CA ARG A 18 -2.95 -2.78 -0.85
C ARG A 18 -1.99 -2.95 -2.03
N PRO A 19 -0.90 -2.17 -2.13
CA PRO A 19 0.01 -2.27 -3.25
C PRO A 19 0.69 -3.65 -3.27
N ALA A 20 0.83 -4.22 -4.45
CA ALA A 20 1.53 -5.46 -4.68
C ALA A 20 3.04 -5.20 -4.82
N ARG A 21 3.83 -6.27 -4.65
CA ARG A 21 5.27 -6.21 -4.96
C ARG A 21 5.46 -5.86 -6.44
N GLY A 22 6.38 -4.93 -6.72
CA GLY A 22 6.67 -4.42 -8.06
C GLY A 22 5.83 -3.20 -8.46
N ASP A 23 4.75 -2.88 -7.73
CA ASP A 23 4.01 -1.63 -7.95
C ASP A 23 4.93 -0.42 -7.73
N SER A 24 4.67 0.68 -8.44
CA SER A 24 5.45 1.91 -8.25
C SER A 24 5.21 2.52 -6.87
N PHE A 25 6.28 2.96 -6.22
CA PHE A 25 6.17 3.71 -4.98
C PHE A 25 5.63 5.12 -5.24
N GLN A 26 4.52 5.47 -4.59
CA GLN A 26 3.89 6.78 -4.68
C GLN A 26 3.88 7.41 -3.30
N THR A 27 4.68 8.45 -3.07
CA THR A 27 4.77 9.16 -1.77
C THR A 27 3.43 9.71 -1.28
N VAL A 28 2.49 9.97 -2.18
CA VAL A 28 1.13 10.42 -1.85
C VAL A 28 0.33 9.29 -1.18
N LEU A 29 0.52 8.03 -1.58
CA LEU A 29 -0.28 6.90 -1.11
C LEU A 29 0.46 6.00 -0.11
N HIS A 30 1.79 6.05 -0.12
CA HIS A 30 2.63 5.11 0.58
C HIS A 30 3.57 5.82 1.55
N ASN A 31 3.85 5.17 2.68
CA ASN A 31 4.87 5.53 3.64
C ASN A 31 5.95 4.44 3.62
N ALA A 32 7.15 4.78 3.16
CA ALA A 32 8.27 3.84 3.13
C ALA A 32 8.83 3.67 4.54
N VAL A 33 8.57 2.52 5.16
CA VAL A 33 9.04 2.17 6.51
C VAL A 33 10.48 1.66 6.45
N ARG A 34 10.85 0.97 5.36
CA ARG A 34 12.19 0.42 5.17
C ARG A 34 12.57 0.39 3.69
N VAL A 35 13.85 0.56 3.44
CA VAL A 35 14.46 0.38 2.12
C VAL A 35 15.24 -0.93 2.08
N VAL A 36 15.09 -1.67 0.99
CA VAL A 36 15.81 -2.93 0.70
C VAL A 36 16.67 -2.70 -0.54
N ARG A 37 17.90 -3.20 -0.56
CA ARG A 37 18.74 -3.15 -1.77
C ARG A 37 18.19 -4.13 -2.80
N GLY A 38 17.80 -3.63 -3.97
CA GLY A 38 17.43 -4.48 -5.09
C GLY A 38 18.67 -5.18 -5.67
N SER A 39 18.57 -6.48 -5.97
CA SER A 39 19.60 -7.20 -6.74
C SER A 39 19.50 -6.93 -8.25
N GLU A 40 18.39 -6.37 -8.71
CA GLU A 40 18.07 -6.13 -10.12
C GLU A 40 17.86 -4.64 -10.37
N ARG A 41 18.43 -4.12 -11.46
CA ARG A 41 18.31 -2.71 -11.88
C ARG A 41 16.85 -2.26 -12.07
N ASP A 42 15.96 -3.18 -12.39
CA ASP A 42 14.59 -2.90 -12.86
C ASP A 42 13.57 -2.74 -11.73
N ASN A 43 13.97 -2.95 -10.47
CA ASN A 43 13.07 -2.84 -9.31
C ASN A 43 13.21 -1.53 -8.52
N ARG A 44 13.99 -0.55 -8.99
CA ARG A 44 14.15 0.73 -8.28
C ARG A 44 12.83 1.47 -8.13
N ASP A 45 12.61 2.05 -6.94
CA ASP A 45 11.42 2.82 -6.61
C ASP A 45 10.11 2.02 -6.71
N THR A 46 10.20 0.69 -6.55
CA THR A 46 9.04 -0.20 -6.48
C THR A 46 8.80 -0.73 -5.07
N ILE A 47 7.57 -1.16 -4.83
CA ILE A 47 7.15 -1.80 -3.59
C ILE A 47 7.80 -3.18 -3.49
N GLU A 48 8.45 -3.47 -2.36
CA GLU A 48 8.92 -4.82 -2.04
C GLU A 48 7.82 -5.61 -1.32
N LEU A 49 7.25 -5.01 -0.27
CA LEU A 49 6.20 -5.61 0.54
C LEU A 49 5.28 -4.54 1.13
N CYS A 50 3.98 -4.82 1.14
CA CYS A 50 3.00 -4.07 1.92
C CYS A 50 2.92 -4.63 3.34
N LEU A 51 3.35 -3.85 4.34
CA LEU A 51 3.31 -4.22 5.75
C LEU A 51 1.92 -3.95 6.35
N SER A 52 1.30 -2.83 5.97
CA SER A 52 -0.03 -2.43 6.45
C SER A 52 -0.78 -1.69 5.35
N PRO A 53 -2.06 -2.04 5.07
CA PRO A 53 -2.85 -1.36 4.06
C PRO A 53 -3.05 0.12 4.38
N GLY A 54 -3.11 0.94 3.34
CA GLY A 54 -3.65 2.29 3.39
C GLY A 54 -5.16 2.27 3.27
N PHE A 55 -5.80 3.43 3.46
CA PHE A 55 -7.25 3.56 3.33
C PHE A 55 -7.63 4.93 2.74
N ARG A 56 -8.60 4.89 1.83
CA ARG A 56 -9.35 6.06 1.35
C ARG A 56 -10.79 5.98 1.82
N TRP A 57 -11.39 7.15 2.03
CA TRP A 57 -12.82 7.28 2.26
C TRP A 57 -13.36 8.42 1.42
N LYS A 58 -14.32 8.10 0.53
CA LYS A 58 -14.92 9.08 -0.39
C LYS A 58 -13.86 9.87 -1.15
N GLY A 59 -12.84 9.19 -1.67
CA GLY A 59 -11.71 9.79 -2.40
C GLY A 59 -10.64 10.46 -1.53
N ASN A 60 -10.89 10.70 -0.25
CA ASN A 60 -9.92 11.31 0.66
C ASN A 60 -9.00 10.25 1.27
N LEU A 61 -7.70 10.50 1.28
CA LEU A 61 -6.74 9.61 1.91
C LEU A 61 -6.83 9.74 3.43
N LEU A 62 -7.20 8.67 4.12
CA LEU A 62 -7.23 8.61 5.58
C LEU A 62 -5.91 8.09 6.15
N LYS A 63 -5.31 7.09 5.50
CA LYS A 63 -4.06 6.45 5.92
C LYS A 63 -3.25 6.02 4.70
N LYS A 64 -1.95 6.29 4.71
CA LYS A 64 -1.01 5.74 3.72
C LYS A 64 -0.73 4.27 3.98
N ALA A 65 -0.51 3.50 2.91
CA ALA A 65 -0.01 2.14 3.06
C ALA A 65 1.42 2.17 3.59
N GLU A 66 1.73 1.34 4.57
CA GLU A 66 3.09 1.19 5.07
C GLU A 66 3.78 0.09 4.29
N VAL A 67 4.90 0.43 3.67
CA VAL A 67 5.56 -0.43 2.70
C VAL A 67 7.06 -0.47 2.92
N THR A 68 7.68 -1.54 2.47
CA THR A 68 9.10 -1.59 2.16
C THR A 68 9.30 -1.34 0.67
N VAL A 69 10.41 -0.70 0.30
CA VAL A 69 10.71 -0.34 -1.09
C VAL A 69 12.09 -0.81 -1.51
N PHE A 70 12.25 -1.10 -2.80
CA PHE A 70 13.54 -1.38 -3.40
C PHE A 70 14.24 -0.07 -3.83
N LEU A 71 15.53 0.08 -3.51
CA LEU A 71 16.45 1.08 -4.08
C LEU A 71 17.62 0.41 -4.82
#